data_AF-A0A372FXG2-F1
#
_entry.id   AF-A0A372FXG2-F1
#
_cell.length_a   1.000
_cell.length_b   1.000
_cell.length_c   1.000
_cell.angle_alpha   90.00
_cell.angle_beta   90.00
_cell.angle_gamma   90.00
#
_symmetry.space_group_name_H-M   'P 1'
#
loop_
_entity.id
_entity.type
_entity.pdbx_description
1 polymer ?
#
loop_
_entity_poly.entity_id
_entity_poly.type
_entity_poly.pdbx_seq_one_letter_code
_entity_poly.pdbx_strand_id
1 'polypeptide(L)'
;MPTGDGNTLMVGWEIDYNGVDQQMTAAQYAASVAATAAVLTRLGRDASHSRGHRETSTTGKIDPSFIDLNVMRADVAARMSGSTTWTATVDNGTAGRFTAGTNWGVSSYSGQRHGPDYRYATPVAASDAAWYRFDVPASATYRVEVWHPADPGYNSATPYIGTTIGGNRTIQVDQRTGGGRWRSLGTFALPAGDANRVAVSRWSSASGYVVADAVRLSRV
;
A
#
# COMPACT_ATOMS: atom_id res chain seq x y z
N MET A 1 -24.20 -8.94 23.22
CA MET A 1 -23.96 -10.28 22.62
C MET A 1 -24.99 -11.24 23.17
N PRO A 2 -25.43 -12.24 22.38
CA PRO A 2 -26.39 -13.22 22.88
C PRO A 2 -25.77 -14.03 24.01
N THR A 3 -26.52 -14.22 25.09
CA THR A 3 -26.21 -15.14 26.19
C THR A 3 -26.68 -16.55 25.80
N GLY A 4 -25.98 -17.59 26.24
CA GLY A 4 -26.38 -18.98 26.00
C GLY A 4 -25.24 -19.86 25.52
N ASP A 5 -25.60 -21.01 24.94
CA ASP A 5 -24.66 -22.00 24.43
C ASP A 5 -23.86 -21.46 23.24
N GLY A 6 -22.55 -21.28 23.46
CA GLY A 6 -21.62 -20.82 22.43
C GLY A 6 -21.58 -21.72 21.21
N ASN A 7 -21.80 -23.04 21.37
CA ASN A 7 -21.81 -23.98 20.25
C ASN A 7 -22.99 -23.74 19.29
N THR A 8 -24.08 -23.17 19.80
CA THR A 8 -25.27 -22.84 19.00
C THR A 8 -25.19 -21.42 18.42
N LEU A 9 -24.48 -20.50 19.09
CA LEU A 9 -24.55 -19.06 18.83
C LEU A 9 -23.30 -18.46 18.17
N MET A 10 -22.18 -19.20 18.12
CA MET A 10 -20.89 -18.67 17.67
C MET A 10 -20.30 -19.52 16.55
N VAL A 11 -19.54 -18.85 15.68
CA VAL A 11 -18.60 -19.51 14.76
C VAL A 11 -17.22 -19.38 15.39
N GLY A 12 -16.62 -20.51 15.75
CA GLY A 12 -15.27 -20.57 16.30
C GLY A 12 -14.27 -21.09 15.28
N TRP A 13 -13.06 -20.54 15.30
CA TRP A 13 -11.89 -21.20 14.72
C TRP A 13 -10.76 -21.13 15.73
N GLU A 14 -9.97 -22.19 15.75
CA GLU A 14 -8.79 -22.28 16.58
C GLU A 14 -7.56 -21.89 15.76
N ILE A 15 -6.57 -21.35 16.47
CA ILE A 15 -5.29 -21.03 15.89
C ILE A 15 -4.37 -22.18 16.28
N ASP A 16 -4.07 -23.00 15.29
CA ASP A 16 -3.21 -24.15 15.48
C ASP A 16 -1.77 -23.69 15.77
N TYR A 17 -1.09 -24.45 16.61
CA TYR A 17 0.27 -24.16 17.06
C TYR A 17 1.09 -25.44 17.18
N ASN A 18 2.41 -25.31 17.14
CA ASN A 18 3.34 -26.44 17.08
C ASN A 18 3.47 -27.24 18.40
N GLY A 19 2.57 -27.04 19.37
CA GLY A 19 2.65 -27.64 20.70
C GLY A 19 3.65 -26.98 21.66
N VAL A 20 4.42 -25.98 21.20
CA VAL A 20 5.52 -25.34 21.98
C VAL A 20 5.23 -23.88 22.28
N ASP A 21 4.84 -23.09 21.28
CA ASP A 21 4.52 -21.67 21.42
C ASP A 21 3.13 -21.41 20.85
N GLN A 22 2.23 -20.89 21.69
CA GLN A 22 0.86 -20.56 21.29
C GLN A 22 0.76 -19.19 20.61
N GLN A 23 1.84 -18.40 20.55
CA GLN A 23 1.81 -17.11 19.86
C GLN A 23 1.52 -17.27 18.37
N MET A 24 0.65 -16.38 17.86
CA MET A 24 0.42 -16.25 16.43
C MET A 24 1.67 -15.69 15.75
N THR A 25 2.08 -16.31 14.64
CA THR A 25 2.88 -15.62 13.63
C THR A 25 2.08 -14.44 13.05
N ALA A 26 2.79 -13.44 12.50
CA ALA A 26 2.14 -12.32 11.83
C ALA A 26 1.19 -12.78 10.70
N ALA A 27 1.55 -13.86 9.99
CA ALA A 27 0.72 -14.44 8.93
C ALA A 27 -0.58 -15.06 9.49
N GLN A 28 -0.51 -15.81 10.59
CA GLN A 28 -1.70 -16.37 11.25
C GLN A 28 -2.62 -15.28 11.78
N TYR A 29 -2.06 -14.24 12.41
CA TYR A 29 -2.85 -13.11 12.90
C TYR A 29 -3.56 -12.38 11.76
N ALA A 30 -2.84 -12.05 10.68
CA ALA A 30 -3.42 -11.42 9.50
C ALA A 30 -4.53 -12.26 8.85
N ALA A 31 -4.33 -13.58 8.76
CA ALA A 31 -5.34 -14.51 8.25
C ALA A 31 -6.57 -14.56 9.16
N SER A 32 -6.37 -14.57 10.49
CA SER A 32 -7.45 -14.55 11.49
C SER A 32 -8.29 -13.28 11.39
N VAL A 33 -7.66 -12.10 11.29
CA VAL A 33 -8.35 -10.82 11.08
C VAL A 33 -9.15 -10.84 9.78
N ALA A 34 -8.57 -11.35 8.68
CA ALA A 34 -9.24 -11.43 7.39
C ALA A 34 -10.47 -12.36 7.42
N ALA A 35 -10.34 -13.56 8.01
CA ALA A 35 -11.42 -14.51 8.18
C ALA A 35 -12.54 -13.93 9.07
N THR A 36 -12.17 -13.33 10.20
CA THR A 36 -13.11 -12.67 11.12
C THR A 36 -13.93 -11.60 10.41
N ALA A 37 -13.26 -10.70 9.70
CA ALA A 37 -13.92 -9.61 8.97
C ALA A 37 -14.89 -10.14 7.90
N ALA A 38 -14.49 -11.19 7.16
CA ALA A 38 -15.34 -11.79 6.13
C ALA A 38 -16.60 -12.44 6.71
N VAL A 39 -16.46 -13.21 7.79
CA VAL A 39 -17.60 -13.87 8.46
C VAL A 39 -18.56 -12.85 9.06
N LEU A 40 -18.04 -11.85 9.80
CA LEU A 40 -18.88 -10.82 10.40
C LEU A 40 -19.64 -10.01 9.34
N THR A 41 -18.96 -9.66 8.24
CA THR A 41 -19.60 -8.99 7.09
C THR A 41 -20.74 -9.85 6.53
N ARG A 42 -20.50 -11.15 6.32
CA ARG A 42 -21.51 -12.08 5.80
C ARG A 42 -22.72 -12.24 6.73
N LEU A 43 -22.51 -12.08 8.04
CA LEU A 43 -23.53 -12.16 9.07
C LEU A 43 -24.20 -10.81 9.39
N GLY A 44 -23.77 -9.71 8.74
CA GLY A 44 -24.30 -8.37 9.00
C GLY A 44 -23.96 -7.85 10.40
N ARG A 45 -22.79 -8.22 10.93
CA ARG A 45 -22.30 -7.82 12.27
C ARG A 45 -21.06 -6.96 12.15
N ASP A 46 -20.82 -6.12 13.15
CA ASP A 46 -19.60 -5.31 13.25
C ASP A 46 -18.49 -6.03 14.03
N ALA A 47 -17.30 -5.42 14.06
CA ALA A 47 -16.14 -5.96 14.77
C ALA A 47 -16.37 -6.15 16.28
N SER A 48 -17.35 -5.46 16.88
CA SER A 48 -17.69 -5.64 18.29
C SER A 48 -18.28 -7.03 18.60
N HIS A 49 -18.50 -7.87 17.58
CA HIS A 49 -18.94 -9.27 17.71
C HIS A 49 -17.79 -10.28 17.67
N SER A 50 -16.53 -9.86 17.50
CA SER A 50 -15.36 -10.73 17.64
C SER A 50 -14.98 -10.91 19.11
N ARG A 51 -14.82 -12.16 19.56
CA ARG A 51 -14.50 -12.53 20.96
C ARG A 51 -13.38 -13.57 21.01
N GLY A 52 -12.58 -13.47 22.07
CA GLY A 52 -11.75 -14.59 22.52
C GLY A 52 -12.54 -15.50 23.45
N HIS A 53 -12.17 -16.78 23.53
CA HIS A 53 -12.83 -17.75 24.38
C HIS A 53 -12.89 -17.33 25.86
N ARG A 54 -11.86 -16.63 26.34
CA ARG A 54 -11.80 -16.03 27.68
C ARG A 54 -12.88 -14.99 27.96
N GLU A 55 -13.37 -14.29 26.93
CA GLU A 55 -14.40 -13.26 27.07
C GLU A 55 -15.81 -13.86 27.13
N THR A 56 -15.97 -15.14 26.80
CA THR A 56 -17.25 -15.85 26.73
C THR A 56 -17.35 -17.03 27.70
N SER A 57 -16.22 -17.50 28.22
CA SER A 57 -16.16 -18.66 29.10
C SER A 57 -16.69 -18.36 30.50
N THR A 58 -17.63 -19.18 30.97
CA THR A 58 -18.09 -19.21 32.37
C THR A 58 -17.21 -20.06 33.29
N THR A 59 -16.30 -20.87 32.73
CA THR A 59 -15.41 -21.77 33.47
C THR A 59 -13.98 -21.23 33.61
N GLY A 60 -13.76 -19.92 33.39
CA GLY A 60 -12.44 -19.28 33.55
C GLY A 60 -11.37 -19.65 32.51
N LYS A 61 -11.75 -20.01 31.28
CA LYS A 61 -10.79 -20.18 30.16
C LYS A 61 -10.03 -18.87 29.92
N ILE A 62 -8.77 -18.99 29.52
CA ILE A 62 -7.83 -17.85 29.42
C ILE A 62 -7.44 -17.51 27.98
N ASP A 63 -7.78 -18.38 27.03
CA ASP A 63 -7.40 -18.29 25.62
C ASP A 63 -8.26 -17.29 24.81
N PRO A 64 -7.70 -16.62 23.79
CA PRO A 64 -6.29 -16.51 23.49
C PRO A 64 -5.62 -15.50 24.46
N SER A 65 -4.78 -15.99 25.37
CA SER A 65 -4.16 -15.15 26.41
C SER A 65 -3.13 -14.18 25.83
N PHE A 66 -2.51 -14.57 24.72
CA PHE A 66 -1.46 -13.85 24.01
C PHE A 66 -1.97 -12.78 23.03
N ILE A 67 -3.29 -12.66 22.82
CA ILE A 67 -3.87 -11.63 21.96
C ILE A 67 -4.53 -10.54 22.80
N ASP A 68 -4.23 -9.28 22.48
CA ASP A 68 -5.07 -8.16 22.87
C ASP A 68 -6.32 -8.13 21.98
N LEU A 69 -7.46 -8.52 22.56
CA LEU A 69 -8.72 -8.65 21.83
C LEU A 69 -9.32 -7.28 21.45
N ASN A 70 -8.94 -6.19 22.14
CA ASN A 70 -9.35 -4.84 21.74
C ASN A 70 -8.60 -4.42 20.47
N VAL A 71 -7.29 -4.71 20.40
CA VAL A 71 -6.49 -4.48 19.20
C VAL A 71 -7.03 -5.32 18.03
N MET A 72 -7.30 -6.61 18.25
CA MET A 72 -7.87 -7.46 17.20
C MET A 72 -9.22 -6.94 16.69
N ARG A 73 -10.10 -6.45 17.57
CA ARG A 73 -11.37 -5.83 17.13
C ARG A 73 -11.13 -4.56 16.31
N ALA A 74 -10.15 -3.73 16.66
CA ALA A 74 -9.80 -2.56 15.87
C ALA A 74 -9.29 -2.96 14.47
N ASP A 75 -8.43 -3.97 14.38
CA ASP A 75 -7.92 -4.50 13.11
C ASP A 75 -9.01 -5.12 12.24
N VAL A 76 -9.96 -5.83 12.86
CA VAL A 76 -11.15 -6.36 12.17
C VAL A 76 -12.03 -5.23 11.66
N ALA A 77 -12.28 -4.18 12.45
CA ALA A 77 -13.06 -3.02 12.02
C ALA A 77 -12.39 -2.28 10.84
N ALA A 78 -11.07 -2.10 10.93
CA ALA A 78 -10.24 -1.56 9.84
C ALA A 78 -10.36 -2.42 8.58
N ARG A 79 -10.31 -3.75 8.72
CA ARG A 79 -10.44 -4.67 7.59
C ARG A 79 -11.84 -4.69 6.96
N MET A 80 -12.88 -4.62 7.79
CA MET A 80 -14.31 -4.60 7.37
C MET A 80 -14.70 -3.31 6.67
N SER A 81 -14.14 -2.17 7.10
CA SER A 81 -14.36 -0.87 6.47
C SER A 81 -13.59 -0.68 5.15
N GLY A 82 -12.86 -1.71 4.68
CA GLY A 82 -11.90 -1.59 3.57
C GLY A 82 -10.64 -0.80 3.94
N SER A 83 -10.62 -0.21 5.13
CA SER A 83 -9.58 0.64 5.67
C SER A 83 -8.43 -0.18 6.28
N THR A 84 -7.74 -1.00 5.49
CA THR A 84 -6.30 -1.06 5.74
C THR A 84 -5.72 0.22 5.18
N THR A 85 -5.49 1.22 6.03
CA THR A 85 -4.83 2.50 5.72
C THR A 85 -3.36 2.31 5.37
N TRP A 86 -3.03 1.26 4.63
CA TRP A 86 -1.67 1.07 4.16
C TRP A 86 -1.40 2.18 3.16
N THR A 87 -0.46 3.04 3.53
CA THR A 87 0.14 4.01 2.64
C THR A 87 1.64 3.84 2.71
N ALA A 88 2.30 3.96 1.56
CA ALA A 88 3.75 3.99 1.49
C ALA A 88 4.15 5.09 0.51
N THR A 89 5.20 5.82 0.86
CA THR A 89 5.81 6.85 0.00
C THR A 89 7.24 6.44 -0.31
N VAL A 90 7.62 6.53 -1.58
CA VAL A 90 9.00 6.37 -2.04
C VAL A 90 9.39 7.66 -2.76
N ASP A 91 10.33 8.37 -2.15
CA ASP A 91 11.05 9.52 -2.67
C ASP A 91 12.33 9.08 -3.42
N ASN A 92 12.88 9.90 -4.31
CA ASN A 92 14.14 9.63 -5.02
C ASN A 92 15.36 9.45 -4.10
N GLY A 93 15.30 9.95 -2.87
CA GLY A 93 16.30 9.72 -1.82
C GLY A 93 16.05 8.47 -0.96
N THR A 94 14.97 7.73 -1.18
CA THR A 94 14.61 6.58 -0.32
C THR A 94 15.57 5.41 -0.57
N ALA A 95 16.44 5.15 0.40
CA ALA A 95 17.47 4.13 0.33
C ALA A 95 16.89 2.74 -0.01
N GLY A 96 17.43 2.11 -1.05
CA GLY A 96 17.01 0.77 -1.51
C GLY A 96 15.60 0.69 -2.10
N ARG A 97 14.89 1.81 -2.22
CA ARG A 97 13.51 1.86 -2.76
C ARG A 97 13.42 2.65 -4.07
N PHE A 98 14.37 3.51 -4.37
CA PHE A 98 14.46 4.21 -5.65
C PHE A 98 15.69 3.77 -6.44
N THR A 99 15.56 3.65 -7.77
CA THR A 99 16.69 3.31 -8.66
C THR A 99 16.55 4.03 -9.99
N ALA A 100 17.60 4.69 -10.46
CA ALA A 100 17.66 5.31 -11.78
C ALA A 100 19.06 5.11 -12.38
N GLY A 101 19.18 5.10 -13.71
CA GLY A 101 20.47 5.00 -14.39
C GLY A 101 21.36 6.23 -14.17
N THR A 102 22.64 6.14 -14.55
CA THR A 102 23.66 7.23 -14.49
C THR A 102 23.29 8.50 -15.26
N ASN A 103 22.28 8.33 -16.08
CA ASN A 103 21.84 9.15 -17.16
C ASN A 103 20.66 10.06 -16.67
N TRP A 104 20.36 9.97 -15.36
CA TRP A 104 19.46 10.81 -14.58
C TRP A 104 20.28 11.69 -13.62
N GLY A 105 20.30 12.99 -13.87
CA GLY A 105 20.94 13.97 -12.98
C GLY A 105 20.13 14.19 -11.69
N VAL A 106 20.73 14.91 -10.74
CA VAL A 106 20.11 15.31 -9.47
C VAL A 106 19.96 16.83 -9.46
N SER A 107 18.81 17.34 -9.03
CA SER A 107 18.56 18.77 -8.92
C SER A 107 17.81 19.10 -7.63
N SER A 108 18.16 20.23 -7.02
CA SER A 108 17.44 20.83 -5.89
C SER A 108 16.86 22.21 -6.24
N TYR A 109 16.84 22.56 -7.53
CA TYR A 109 16.47 23.89 -8.04
C TYR A 109 15.07 24.32 -7.60
N SER A 110 14.06 23.48 -7.85
CA SER A 110 12.68 23.84 -7.51
C SER A 110 12.40 23.65 -6.02
N GLY A 111 11.82 24.67 -5.38
CA GLY A 111 11.28 24.58 -4.01
C GLY A 111 10.04 23.69 -3.89
N GLN A 112 9.44 23.27 -5.00
CA GLN A 112 8.28 22.38 -5.02
C GLN A 112 8.64 20.90 -4.94
N ARG A 113 9.91 20.54 -4.84
CA ARG A 113 10.35 19.14 -4.70
C ARG A 113 9.83 18.50 -3.42
N HIS A 114 9.63 17.19 -3.44
CA HIS A 114 9.48 16.40 -2.22
C HIS A 114 10.89 16.01 -1.73
N GLY A 115 11.13 16.07 -0.42
CA GLY A 115 12.47 15.79 0.11
C GLY A 115 13.54 16.83 -0.30
N PRO A 116 14.84 16.44 -0.29
CA PRO A 116 15.95 17.36 -0.49
C PRO A 116 16.28 17.68 -1.95
N ASP A 117 15.96 16.80 -2.90
CA ASP A 117 16.29 16.90 -4.32
C ASP A 117 15.31 16.05 -5.17
N TYR A 118 15.44 16.06 -6.48
CA TYR A 118 14.73 15.19 -7.44
C TYR A 118 15.66 14.77 -8.57
N ARG A 119 15.26 13.73 -9.32
CA ARG A 119 15.97 13.32 -10.55
C ARG A 119 15.42 14.02 -11.77
N TYR A 120 16.29 14.31 -12.74
CA TYR A 120 15.89 14.83 -14.04
C TYR A 120 16.68 14.18 -15.17
N ALA A 121 16.08 14.07 -16.34
CA ALA A 121 16.73 13.57 -17.55
C ALA A 121 16.17 14.23 -18.80
N THR A 122 16.99 14.29 -19.85
CA THR A 122 16.52 14.65 -21.20
C THR A 122 15.71 13.48 -21.78
N PRO A 123 14.54 13.73 -22.39
CA PRO A 123 13.75 12.69 -23.04
C PRO A 123 14.51 12.08 -24.23
N VAL A 124 14.31 10.79 -24.47
CA VAL A 124 14.89 10.05 -25.61
C VAL A 124 13.90 9.03 -26.14
N ALA A 125 14.10 8.54 -27.36
CA ALA A 125 13.30 7.45 -27.94
C ALA A 125 13.74 6.06 -27.43
N ALA A 126 13.98 5.93 -26.13
CA ALA A 126 14.39 4.69 -25.49
C ALA A 126 13.85 4.60 -24.06
N SER A 127 13.55 3.37 -23.62
CA SER A 127 13.09 3.12 -22.25
C SER A 127 14.27 3.08 -21.28
N ASP A 128 14.43 4.15 -20.52
CA ASP A 128 15.37 4.27 -19.40
C ASP A 128 14.60 4.88 -18.23
N ALA A 129 14.25 4.03 -17.27
CA ALA A 129 13.27 4.33 -16.22
C ALA A 129 13.92 4.59 -14.86
N ALA A 130 13.37 5.56 -14.15
CA ALA A 130 13.52 5.73 -12.71
C ALA A 130 12.43 4.90 -12.00
N TRP A 131 12.83 3.86 -11.28
CA TRP A 131 11.96 2.89 -10.63
C TRP A 131 11.73 3.20 -9.16
N TYR A 132 10.48 3.02 -8.74
CA TYR A 132 10.00 3.09 -7.36
C TYR A 132 9.57 1.69 -6.92
N ARG A 133 10.29 1.14 -5.94
CA ARG A 133 10.12 -0.19 -5.36
C ARG A 133 9.31 -0.11 -4.08
N PHE A 134 8.22 -0.88 -4.02
CA PHE A 134 7.32 -0.94 -2.87
C PHE A 134 7.20 -2.36 -2.37
N ASP A 135 7.13 -2.51 -1.04
CA ASP A 135 6.70 -3.74 -0.39
C ASP A 135 5.20 -3.71 -0.17
N VAL A 136 4.46 -4.19 -1.17
CA VAL A 136 2.99 -4.12 -1.20
C VAL A 136 2.43 -5.27 -0.34
N PRO A 137 1.64 -5.00 0.71
CA PRO A 137 1.28 -6.02 1.71
C PRO A 137 0.30 -7.07 1.19
N ALA A 138 -0.48 -6.76 0.15
CA ALA A 138 -1.45 -7.68 -0.43
C ALA A 138 -1.75 -7.32 -1.89
N SER A 139 -2.14 -8.32 -2.69
CA SER A 139 -2.65 -8.07 -4.03
C SER A 139 -4.02 -7.43 -3.90
N ALA A 140 -4.15 -6.14 -4.25
CA ALA A 140 -5.35 -5.34 -4.04
C ALA A 140 -5.37 -4.10 -4.94
N THR A 141 -6.43 -3.30 -4.83
CA THR A 141 -6.51 -1.98 -5.48
C THR A 141 -5.77 -0.94 -4.66
N TYR A 142 -4.90 -0.19 -5.32
CA TYR A 142 -4.14 0.92 -4.74
C TYR A 142 -4.32 2.18 -5.56
N ARG A 143 -4.54 3.30 -4.89
CA ARG A 143 -4.39 4.63 -5.48
C ARG A 143 -2.90 4.89 -5.69
N VAL A 144 -2.53 5.28 -6.91
CA VAL A 144 -1.19 5.75 -7.24
C VAL A 144 -1.23 7.26 -7.30
N GLU A 145 -0.37 7.90 -6.51
CA GLU A 145 -0.18 9.34 -6.51
C GLU A 145 1.28 9.67 -6.75
N VAL A 146 1.52 10.80 -7.40
CA VAL A 146 2.86 11.26 -7.74
C VAL A 146 3.04 12.69 -7.28
N TRP A 147 4.28 13.01 -6.94
CA TRP A 147 4.74 14.35 -6.67
C TRP A 147 5.82 14.69 -7.68
N HIS A 148 5.81 15.92 -8.18
CA HIS A 148 6.91 16.49 -8.96
C HIS A 148 6.91 18.02 -8.79
N PRO A 149 8.06 18.69 -8.94
CA PRO A 149 8.08 20.12 -9.18
C PRO A 149 7.48 20.45 -10.56
N ALA A 150 6.90 21.64 -10.69
CA ALA A 150 6.42 22.16 -11.97
C ALA A 150 7.28 23.31 -12.47
N ASP A 151 7.62 23.26 -13.76
CA ASP A 151 8.38 24.29 -14.47
C ASP A 151 8.03 24.26 -15.97
N PRO A 152 7.87 25.41 -16.65
CA PRO A 152 7.61 25.44 -18.10
C PRO A 152 8.63 24.69 -18.97
N GLY A 153 9.86 24.52 -18.49
CA GLY A 153 10.93 23.74 -19.13
C GLY A 153 10.86 22.22 -18.90
N TYR A 154 9.85 21.72 -18.18
CA TYR A 154 9.62 20.29 -17.98
C TYR A 154 8.73 19.68 -19.06
N ASN A 155 8.78 18.35 -19.13
CA ASN A 155 8.13 17.59 -20.18
C ASN A 155 6.61 17.59 -20.03
N SER A 156 5.89 17.84 -21.13
CA SER A 156 4.43 17.91 -21.14
C SER A 156 3.74 16.55 -21.24
N ALA A 157 4.52 15.48 -21.46
CA ALA A 157 4.04 14.12 -21.63
C ALA A 157 5.08 13.16 -21.04
N THR A 158 5.30 13.26 -19.72
CA THR A 158 6.16 12.33 -18.98
C THR A 158 5.39 11.02 -18.75
N PRO A 159 5.89 9.87 -19.25
CA PRO A 159 5.30 8.57 -18.99
C PRO A 159 5.55 8.08 -17.56
N TYR A 160 4.48 7.90 -16.80
CA TYR A 160 4.46 7.13 -15.56
C TYR A 160 3.90 5.74 -15.84
N ILE A 161 4.61 4.69 -15.41
CA ILE A 161 4.28 3.30 -15.70
C ILE A 161 4.00 2.56 -14.40
N GLY A 162 2.78 2.05 -14.22
CA GLY A 162 2.42 1.16 -13.11
C GLY A 162 2.49 -0.31 -13.52
N THR A 163 3.16 -1.16 -12.72
CA THR A 163 3.19 -2.62 -12.92
C THR A 163 1.97 -3.25 -12.22
N THR A 164 0.91 -3.48 -12.99
CA THR A 164 -0.38 -3.97 -12.47
C THR A 164 -0.54 -5.46 -12.67
N ILE A 165 -1.52 -6.08 -11.98
CA ILE A 165 -1.88 -7.49 -12.17
C ILE A 165 -2.28 -7.78 -13.64
N GLY A 166 -2.81 -6.79 -14.37
CA GLY A 166 -3.19 -6.90 -15.78
C GLY A 166 -2.11 -6.42 -16.76
N GLY A 167 -0.84 -6.34 -16.33
CA GLY A 167 0.27 -5.82 -17.12
C GLY A 167 0.55 -4.33 -16.88
N ASN A 168 1.47 -3.77 -17.66
CA ASN A 168 1.90 -2.38 -17.47
C ASN A 168 0.81 -1.39 -17.92
N ARG A 169 0.60 -0.34 -17.13
CA ARG A 169 -0.29 0.78 -17.46
C ARG A 169 0.53 2.06 -17.50
N THR A 170 0.45 2.79 -18.62
CA THR A 170 1.20 4.03 -18.82
C THR A 170 0.25 5.21 -18.79
N ILE A 171 0.56 6.21 -17.96
CA ILE A 171 -0.16 7.48 -17.85
C ILE A 171 0.80 8.61 -18.22
N GLN A 172 0.39 9.48 -19.13
CA GLN A 172 1.17 10.67 -19.50
C GLN A 172 0.84 11.82 -18.56
N VAL A 173 1.86 12.47 -18.02
CA VAL A 173 1.74 13.56 -17.05
C VAL A 173 2.41 14.81 -17.62
N ASP A 174 1.66 15.90 -17.70
CA ASP A 174 2.23 17.23 -17.97
C ASP A 174 2.91 17.75 -16.70
N GLN A 175 4.24 17.77 -16.69
CA GLN A 175 5.04 18.22 -15.56
C GLN A 175 5.28 19.73 -15.53
N ARG A 176 4.72 20.49 -16.48
CA ARG A 176 4.82 21.96 -16.48
C ARG A 176 3.87 22.62 -15.48
N THR A 177 2.90 21.88 -14.99
CA THR A 177 1.83 22.39 -14.12
C THR A 177 1.52 21.42 -12.98
N GLY A 178 0.76 21.86 -11.98
CA GLY A 178 0.25 20.98 -10.93
C GLY A 178 1.30 20.45 -9.95
N GLY A 179 2.54 20.96 -9.98
CA GLY A 179 3.62 20.54 -9.09
C GLY A 179 3.45 20.97 -7.63
N GLY A 180 4.33 20.47 -6.77
CA GLY A 180 4.36 20.80 -5.34
C GLY A 180 3.19 20.26 -4.52
N ARG A 181 2.53 19.20 -5.02
CA ARG A 181 1.41 18.51 -4.35
C ARG A 181 1.28 17.08 -4.87
N TRP A 182 0.61 16.24 -4.07
CA TRP A 182 0.22 14.90 -4.51
C TRP A 182 -0.86 14.97 -5.59
N ARG A 183 -0.60 14.32 -6.73
CA ARG A 183 -1.54 14.18 -7.84
C ARG A 183 -1.86 12.71 -8.07
N SER A 184 -3.14 12.36 -8.04
CA SER A 184 -3.57 10.99 -8.33
C SER A 184 -3.47 10.69 -9.83
N LEU A 185 -2.87 9.55 -10.17
CA LEU A 185 -2.85 8.98 -11.52
C LEU A 185 -3.99 7.97 -11.74
N GLY A 186 -4.74 7.65 -10.69
CA GLY A 186 -5.82 6.67 -10.69
C GLY A 186 -5.62 5.58 -9.65
N THR A 187 -6.47 4.55 -9.74
CA THR A 187 -6.45 3.37 -8.89
C THR A 187 -6.17 2.14 -9.73
N PHE A 188 -5.24 1.28 -9.29
CA PHE A 188 -4.76 0.13 -10.04
C PHE A 188 -4.70 -1.10 -9.15
N ALA A 189 -5.01 -2.27 -9.72
CA ALA A 189 -4.79 -3.54 -9.04
C ALA A 189 -3.29 -3.89 -9.07
N LEU A 190 -2.62 -3.82 -7.92
CA LEU A 190 -1.19 -4.11 -7.79
C LEU A 190 -0.96 -5.47 -7.12
N PRO A 191 0.05 -6.24 -7.54
CA PRO A 191 0.42 -7.48 -6.87
C PRO A 191 1.13 -7.21 -5.53
N ALA A 192 0.97 -8.13 -4.57
CA ALA A 192 1.72 -8.16 -3.32
C ALA A 192 3.24 -8.32 -3.55
N GLY A 193 4.01 -8.02 -2.51
CA GLY A 193 5.44 -8.27 -2.40
C GLY A 193 6.32 -7.09 -2.77
N ASP A 194 7.61 -7.27 -2.50
CA ASP A 194 8.65 -6.23 -2.57
C ASP A 194 9.31 -6.15 -3.96
N ALA A 195 8.80 -5.27 -4.82
CA ALA A 195 9.26 -5.12 -6.20
C ALA A 195 8.96 -3.75 -6.80
N ASN A 196 9.51 -3.48 -7.99
CA ASN A 196 9.26 -2.26 -8.74
C ASN A 196 7.79 -2.15 -9.12
N ARG A 197 7.09 -1.14 -8.59
CA ARG A 197 5.64 -0.94 -8.83
C ARG A 197 5.32 0.23 -9.74
N VAL A 198 6.13 1.28 -9.68
CA VAL A 198 5.92 2.48 -10.48
C VAL A 198 7.25 2.90 -11.09
N ALA A 199 7.22 3.37 -12.33
CA ALA A 199 8.37 3.97 -13.00
C ALA A 199 8.01 5.34 -13.57
N VAL A 200 9.01 6.21 -13.67
CA VAL A 200 9.02 7.34 -14.59
C VAL A 200 9.97 6.99 -15.73
N SER A 201 9.48 6.97 -16.96
CA SER A 201 10.30 6.72 -18.14
C SER A 201 10.64 8.04 -18.82
N ARG A 202 11.83 8.14 -19.41
CA ARG A 202 12.15 9.26 -20.31
C ARG A 202 11.78 9.04 -21.77
N TRP A 203 11.03 7.97 -22.07
CA TRP A 203 10.53 7.67 -23.40
C TRP A 203 9.39 8.61 -23.79
N SER A 204 9.72 9.82 -24.22
CA SER A 204 8.78 10.84 -24.68
C SER A 204 9.30 11.55 -25.93
N SER A 205 8.39 11.97 -26.80
CA SER A 205 8.70 12.84 -27.95
C SER A 205 8.53 14.32 -27.63
N ALA A 206 7.96 14.67 -26.48
CA ALA A 206 7.84 16.06 -26.06
C ALA A 206 9.20 16.60 -25.61
N SER A 207 9.42 17.90 -25.81
CA SER A 207 10.60 18.60 -25.30
C SER A 207 10.52 18.83 -23.78
N GLY A 208 11.62 19.27 -23.19
CA GLY A 208 11.71 19.59 -21.77
C GLY A 208 12.10 18.40 -20.90
N TYR A 209 12.66 18.68 -19.73
CA TYR A 209 13.18 17.65 -18.84
C TYR A 209 12.08 16.77 -18.28
N VAL A 210 12.33 15.46 -18.26
CA VAL A 210 11.53 14.50 -17.51
C VAL A 210 12.03 14.48 -16.06
N VAL A 211 11.12 14.61 -15.11
CA VAL A 211 11.43 14.68 -13.67
C VAL A 211 10.89 13.46 -12.94
N ALA A 212 11.69 12.89 -12.03
CA ALA A 212 11.28 11.81 -11.13
C ALA A 212 11.62 12.23 -9.69
N ASP A 213 10.58 12.41 -8.88
CA ASP A 213 10.66 12.90 -7.51
C ASP A 213 10.07 11.83 -6.57
N ALA A 214 8.79 11.90 -6.19
CA ALA A 214 8.19 10.93 -5.27
C ALA A 214 6.89 10.28 -5.78
N VAL A 215 6.63 9.06 -5.30
CA VAL A 215 5.41 8.28 -5.55
C VAL A 215 4.82 7.82 -4.22
N ARG A 216 3.50 7.89 -4.09
CA ARG A 216 2.74 7.34 -2.96
C ARG A 216 1.74 6.31 -3.44
N LEU A 217 1.68 5.19 -2.73
CA LEU A 217 0.63 4.19 -2.88
C LEU A 217 -0.25 4.20 -1.63
N SER A 218 -1.57 4.18 -1.81
CA SER A 218 -2.52 4.01 -0.71
C SER A 218 -3.54 2.93 -1.07
N ARG A 219 -3.76 1.97 -0.17
CA ARG A 219 -4.77 0.92 -0.39
C ARG A 219 -6.17 1.55 -0.39
N VAL A 220 -7.01 1.06 -1.30
CA VAL A 220 -8.41 1.47 -1.49
C VAL A 220 -9.34 0.37 -0.99
#